data_AF-A0A2M7DSZ1-F1
#
_entry.id   AF-A0A2M7DSZ1-F1
#
_cell.length_a   1.000
_cell.length_b   1.000
_cell.length_c   1.000
_cell.angle_alpha   90.00
_cell.angle_beta   90.00
_cell.angle_gamma   90.00
#
_symmetry.space_group_name_H-M   'P 1'
#
loop_
_entity.id
_entity.type
_entity.pdbx_description
1 polymer ?
#
loop_
_entity_poly.entity_id
_entity_poly.type
_entity_poly.pdbx_seq_one_letter_code
_entity_poly.pdbx_strand_id
1 'polypeptide(L)'
;MKNQSKINKTKRPSWDEYFMKLALLVAERSTCRRHHIGTVLVRDKKILTTGYNGAASGTKDCLELGCLREKMKIPSGTRHEICRAIHAEQNAIIQAGLHGISIENATIYCTHSPCILCAKMIVNAKISRFVTCGEYADKSFKPLFKETGIKFVKIKMPKLSITTLE
;
A
#
# COMPACT_ATOMS: atom_id res chain seq x y z
N MET A 1 22.74 -37.37 29.87
CA MET A 1 21.30 -37.31 29.52
C MET A 1 20.72 -36.12 30.28
N LYS A 2 20.18 -35.03 29.74
CA LYS A 2 19.56 -34.71 28.44
C LYS A 2 19.99 -33.28 28.05
N ASN A 3 20.45 -33.10 26.83
CA ASN A 3 20.69 -31.77 26.25
C ASN A 3 19.32 -31.15 25.94
N GLN A 4 18.88 -30.19 26.74
CA GLN A 4 17.74 -29.34 26.42
C GLN A 4 18.13 -28.47 25.23
N SER A 5 17.71 -28.87 24.03
CA SER A 5 17.75 -28.02 22.85
C SER A 5 16.98 -26.75 23.16
N LYS A 6 17.67 -25.61 23.15
CA LYS A 6 17.06 -24.29 23.22
C LYS A 6 16.09 -24.16 22.04
N ILE A 7 14.80 -24.34 22.27
CA ILE A 7 13.76 -23.99 21.31
C ILE A 7 13.84 -22.48 21.16
N ASN A 8 14.49 -22.01 20.10
CA ASN A 8 14.40 -20.61 19.68
C ASN A 8 12.92 -20.32 19.45
N LYS A 9 12.28 -19.59 20.38
CA LYS A 9 10.91 -19.09 20.17
C LYS A 9 10.95 -18.18 18.95
N THR A 10 10.55 -18.69 17.79
CA THR A 10 10.36 -17.90 16.58
C THR A 10 9.38 -16.78 16.91
N LYS A 11 9.88 -15.54 16.92
CA LYS A 11 9.07 -14.37 17.29
C LYS A 11 8.01 -14.15 16.21
N ARG A 12 6.75 -14.48 16.53
CA ARG A 12 5.60 -14.25 15.64
C ARG A 12 5.54 -12.75 15.27
N PRO A 13 5.42 -12.40 13.98
CA PRO A 13 5.30 -11.00 13.58
C PRO A 13 4.01 -10.40 14.14
N SER A 14 4.06 -9.10 14.43
CA SER A 14 2.85 -8.34 14.73
C SER A 14 1.92 -8.30 13.50
N TRP A 15 0.65 -7.98 13.69
CA TRP A 15 -0.28 -7.81 12.57
C TRP A 15 0.17 -6.72 11.60
N ASP A 16 0.64 -5.58 12.11
CA ASP A 16 1.12 -4.49 11.25
C ASP A 16 2.35 -4.90 10.44
N GLU A 17 3.27 -5.64 11.05
CA GLU A 17 4.42 -6.19 10.34
C GLU A 17 3.99 -7.18 9.26
N TYR A 18 3.10 -8.13 9.58
CA TYR A 18 2.61 -9.13 8.64
C TYR A 18 1.91 -8.50 7.42
N PHE A 19 0.95 -7.60 7.65
CA PHE A 19 0.23 -6.96 6.55
C PHE A 19 1.10 -5.97 5.76
N MET A 20 2.09 -5.33 6.39
CA MET A 20 3.05 -4.52 5.66
C MET A 20 3.99 -5.38 4.80
N LYS A 21 4.45 -6.54 5.27
CA LYS A 21 5.18 -7.51 4.43
C LYS A 21 4.36 -7.93 3.22
N LEU A 22 3.07 -8.20 3.40
CA LEU A 22 2.16 -8.50 2.29
C LEU A 22 2.03 -7.32 1.33
N ALA A 23 1.91 -6.08 1.82
CA ALA A 23 1.87 -4.90 0.96
C ALA A 23 3.16 -4.71 0.15
N LEU A 24 4.32 -5.02 0.74
CA LEU A 24 5.61 -5.01 0.03
C LEU A 24 5.67 -6.11 -1.04
N LEU A 25 5.19 -7.33 -0.74
CA LEU A 25 5.08 -8.42 -1.71
C LEU A 25 4.13 -8.05 -2.87
N VAL A 26 2.98 -7.43 -2.58
CA VAL A 26 2.06 -6.92 -3.60
C VAL A 26 2.73 -5.88 -4.50
N ALA A 27 3.61 -5.04 -3.94
CA ALA A 27 4.35 -4.02 -4.68
C ALA A 27 5.30 -4.59 -5.75
N GLU A 28 5.75 -5.84 -5.61
CA GLU A 28 6.63 -6.49 -6.58
C GLU A 28 5.99 -6.61 -7.96
N ARG A 29 4.65 -6.63 -8.04
CA ARG A 29 3.91 -6.65 -9.32
C ARG A 29 3.74 -5.27 -9.97
N SER A 30 4.19 -4.18 -9.33
CA SER A 30 4.13 -2.84 -9.91
C SER A 30 4.87 -2.77 -11.24
N THR A 31 4.22 -2.15 -12.22
CA THR A 31 4.80 -1.90 -13.56
C THR A 31 5.20 -0.44 -13.74
N CYS A 32 5.21 0.36 -12.67
CA CYS A 32 5.72 1.72 -12.68
C CYS A 32 7.25 1.74 -12.58
N ARG A 33 7.92 2.54 -13.42
CA ARG A 33 9.39 2.68 -13.41
C ARG A 33 9.95 3.53 -12.26
N ARG A 34 9.09 4.34 -11.61
CA ARG A 34 9.52 5.33 -10.61
C ARG A 34 9.39 4.83 -9.18
N HIS A 35 8.28 4.16 -8.87
CA HIS A 35 7.92 3.74 -7.52
C HIS A 35 7.16 2.44 -7.59
N HIS A 36 7.56 1.46 -6.79
CA HIS A 36 6.83 0.20 -6.63
C HIS A 36 5.99 0.30 -5.36
N ILE A 37 4.69 0.45 -5.52
CA ILE A 37 3.75 0.69 -4.43
C ILE A 37 2.76 -0.46 -4.41
N GLY A 38 2.62 -1.07 -3.23
CA GLY A 38 1.59 -2.06 -2.93
C GLY A 38 0.72 -1.61 -1.77
N THR A 39 -0.54 -2.06 -1.80
CA THR A 39 -1.58 -1.79 -0.81
C THR A 39 -2.34 -3.06 -0.49
N VAL A 40 -2.67 -3.25 0.78
CA VAL A 40 -3.54 -4.31 1.30
C VAL A 40 -4.61 -3.66 2.18
N LEU A 41 -5.88 -3.94 1.88
CA LEU A 41 -7.03 -3.56 2.70
C LEU A 41 -7.39 -4.70 3.65
N VAL A 42 -7.53 -4.40 4.93
CA VAL A 42 -7.71 -5.40 5.98
C VAL A 42 -8.83 -4.98 6.92
N ARG A 43 -9.71 -5.92 7.28
CA ARG A 43 -10.68 -5.77 8.38
C ARG A 43 -10.73 -7.06 9.18
N ASP A 44 -10.79 -6.97 10.51
CA ASP A 44 -10.82 -8.13 11.41
C ASP A 44 -9.72 -9.16 11.15
N LYS A 45 -8.51 -8.67 10.82
CA LYS A 45 -7.32 -9.48 10.46
C LYS A 45 -7.51 -10.33 9.20
N LYS A 46 -8.52 -10.03 8.38
CA LYS A 46 -8.78 -10.65 7.07
C LYS A 46 -8.45 -9.66 5.97
N ILE A 47 -7.75 -10.14 4.94
CA ILE A 47 -7.50 -9.35 3.74
C ILE A 47 -8.81 -9.25 2.97
N LEU A 48 -9.19 -8.02 2.62
CA LEU A 48 -10.37 -7.74 1.81
C LEU A 48 -9.97 -7.69 0.33
N THR A 49 -9.02 -6.81 0.01
CA THR A 49 -8.49 -6.61 -1.34
C THR A 49 -7.05 -6.18 -1.29
N THR A 50 -6.38 -6.24 -2.45
CA THR A 50 -5.02 -5.73 -2.63
C THR A 50 -4.97 -4.86 -3.89
N GLY A 51 -3.91 -4.07 -4.01
CA GLY A 51 -3.64 -3.29 -5.20
C GLY A 51 -2.17 -2.91 -5.29
N TYR A 52 -1.64 -2.85 -6.50
CA TYR A 52 -0.34 -2.26 -6.80
C TYR A 52 -0.51 -1.17 -7.85
N ASN A 53 0.44 -0.26 -7.98
CA ASN A 53 0.37 0.77 -9.00
C ASN A 53 0.77 0.23 -10.39
N GLY A 54 -0.08 0.47 -11.38
CA GLY A 54 0.06 -0.06 -12.73
C GLY A 54 -0.89 0.61 -13.71
N ALA A 55 -0.66 0.45 -15.01
CA ALA A 55 -1.56 0.98 -16.02
C ALA A 55 -2.97 0.37 -15.91
N ALA A 56 -3.97 1.05 -16.48
CA ALA A 56 -5.33 0.54 -16.51
C ALA A 56 -5.39 -0.85 -17.17
N SER A 57 -6.24 -1.74 -16.65
CA SER A 57 -6.38 -3.11 -17.14
C SER A 57 -6.66 -3.14 -18.65
N GLY A 58 -5.94 -4.00 -19.37
CA GLY A 58 -6.05 -4.12 -20.84
C GLY A 58 -5.22 -3.10 -21.63
N THR A 59 -4.40 -2.27 -20.97
CA THR A 59 -3.53 -1.30 -21.64
C THR A 59 -2.05 -1.59 -21.40
N LYS A 60 -1.18 -1.12 -22.30
CA LYS A 60 0.29 -1.25 -22.17
C LYS A 60 0.81 -0.38 -21.03
N ASP A 61 1.79 -0.89 -20.29
CA ASP A 61 2.26 -0.26 -19.06
C ASP A 61 3.49 0.66 -19.23
N CYS A 62 4.11 1.07 -18.11
CA CYS A 62 5.32 1.90 -18.15
C CYS A 62 6.59 1.12 -18.47
N LEU A 63 6.63 -0.20 -18.27
CA LEU A 63 7.75 -1.04 -18.67
C LEU A 63 7.80 -1.16 -20.19
N GLU A 64 6.63 -1.23 -20.85
CA GLU A 64 6.55 -1.29 -22.31
C GLU A 64 6.73 0.07 -23.00
N LEU A 65 6.06 1.12 -22.53
CA LEU A 65 6.00 2.41 -23.25
C LEU A 65 6.94 3.49 -22.69
N GLY A 66 7.64 3.18 -21.60
CA GLY A 66 8.33 4.17 -20.76
C GLY A 66 7.37 5.05 -19.97
N CYS A 67 7.90 5.90 -19.09
CA CYS A 67 7.10 6.75 -18.22
C CYS A 67 6.84 8.14 -18.84
N LEU A 68 5.56 8.51 -19.01
CA LEU A 68 5.18 9.86 -19.49
C LEU A 68 5.72 10.96 -18.59
N ARG A 69 5.70 10.74 -17.28
CA ARG A 69 6.16 11.72 -16.28
C ARG A 69 7.67 11.96 -16.36
N GLU A 70 8.46 10.93 -16.70
CA GLU A 70 9.91 11.09 -16.94
C GLU A 70 10.15 11.91 -18.21
N LYS A 71 9.48 11.56 -19.32
CA LYS A 71 9.58 12.28 -20.60
C LYS A 71 9.24 13.77 -20.45
N MET A 72 8.23 14.08 -19.64
CA MET A 72 7.77 15.45 -19.39
C MET A 72 8.45 16.12 -18.18
N LYS A 73 9.45 15.49 -17.55
CA LYS A 73 10.17 16.00 -16.37
C LYS A 73 9.26 16.44 -15.21
N ILE A 74 8.17 15.71 -14.98
CA ILE A 74 7.19 16.03 -13.94
C ILE A 74 7.70 15.53 -12.57
N PRO A 75 7.86 16.42 -11.56
CA PRO A 75 8.28 16.05 -10.21
C PRO A 75 7.37 15.02 -9.53
N SER A 76 7.87 14.27 -8.54
CA SER A 76 7.01 13.40 -7.72
C SER A 76 6.03 14.27 -6.90
N GLY A 77 4.80 13.79 -6.68
CA GLY A 77 3.81 14.53 -5.88
C GLY A 77 3.03 15.63 -6.62
N THR A 78 3.23 15.81 -7.92
CA THR A 78 2.51 16.81 -8.73
C THR A 78 1.87 16.21 -9.96
N ARG A 79 0.86 16.89 -10.53
CA ARG A 79 0.23 16.54 -11.83
C ARG A 79 -0.13 15.06 -11.96
N HIS A 80 -0.87 14.54 -10.99
CA HIS A 80 -1.20 13.11 -10.88
C HIS A 80 -1.96 12.59 -12.11
N GLU A 81 -2.77 13.44 -12.73
CA GLU A 81 -3.57 13.17 -13.93
C GLU A 81 -2.75 12.76 -15.16
N ILE A 82 -1.45 13.09 -15.20
CA ILE A 82 -0.54 12.71 -16.31
C ILE A 82 0.03 11.30 -16.10
N CYS A 83 -0.10 10.72 -14.90
CA CYS A 83 0.41 9.38 -14.62
C CYS A 83 -0.39 8.33 -15.37
N ARG A 84 0.27 7.46 -16.15
CA ARG A 84 -0.37 6.29 -16.75
C ARG A 84 -0.83 5.28 -15.69
N ALA A 85 -0.06 5.17 -14.61
CA ALA A 85 -0.35 4.23 -13.55
C ALA A 85 -1.50 4.75 -12.67
N ILE A 86 -2.50 3.92 -12.49
CA ILE A 86 -3.45 3.99 -11.38
C ILE A 86 -2.69 3.65 -10.10
N HIS A 87 -2.95 4.36 -9.01
CA HIS A 87 -2.24 4.16 -7.75
C HIS A 87 -2.68 2.87 -7.06
N ALA A 88 -1.82 2.34 -6.18
CA ALA A 88 -2.06 1.08 -5.47
C ALA A 88 -3.33 1.15 -4.61
N GLU A 89 -3.53 2.26 -3.91
CA GLU A 89 -4.70 2.50 -3.06
C GLU A 89 -5.99 2.57 -3.88
N GLN A 90 -5.92 3.21 -5.06
CA GLN A 90 -7.04 3.29 -5.99
C GLN A 90 -7.42 1.90 -6.50
N ASN A 91 -6.44 1.11 -6.92
CA ASN A 91 -6.68 -0.26 -7.38
C ASN A 91 -7.29 -1.13 -6.28
N ALA A 92 -6.83 -1.03 -5.04
CA ALA A 92 -7.40 -1.77 -3.93
C ALA A 92 -8.88 -1.39 -3.65
N ILE A 93 -9.22 -0.10 -3.76
CA ILE A 93 -10.60 0.40 -3.63
C ILE A 93 -11.47 -0.04 -4.82
N ILE A 94 -10.95 0.05 -6.05
CA ILE A 94 -11.67 -0.38 -7.27
C ILE A 94 -11.99 -1.87 -7.20
N GLN A 95 -11.03 -2.71 -6.79
CA GLN A 95 -11.25 -4.14 -6.59
C GLN A 95 -12.38 -4.42 -5.57
N ALA A 96 -12.45 -3.64 -4.50
CA ALA A 96 -13.51 -3.80 -3.51
C ALA A 96 -14.88 -3.47 -4.11
N GLY A 97 -14.97 -2.40 -4.91
CA GLY A 97 -16.18 -2.04 -5.64
C GLY A 97 -16.62 -3.11 -6.64
N LEU A 98 -15.69 -3.65 -7.44
CA LEU A 98 -15.96 -4.72 -8.42
C LEU A 98 -16.52 -5.99 -7.77
N HIS A 99 -16.03 -6.33 -6.57
CA HIS A 99 -16.44 -7.54 -5.85
C HIS A 99 -17.58 -7.31 -4.84
N GLY A 100 -18.12 -6.08 -4.73
CA GLY A 100 -19.16 -5.77 -3.74
C GLY A 100 -18.70 -5.92 -2.28
N ILE A 101 -17.40 -5.76 -2.03
CA ILE A 101 -16.81 -5.92 -0.69
C ILE A 101 -16.85 -4.57 0.03
N SER A 102 -17.61 -4.49 1.13
CA SER A 102 -17.56 -3.32 2.00
C SER A 102 -16.17 -3.19 2.64
N ILE A 103 -15.56 -2.02 2.45
CA ILE A 103 -14.27 -1.61 3.04
C ILE A 103 -14.44 -0.56 4.14
N GLU A 104 -15.67 -0.28 4.56
CA GLU A 104 -15.95 0.62 5.68
C GLU A 104 -15.29 0.09 6.97
N ASN A 105 -14.71 1.03 7.74
CA ASN A 105 -13.94 0.80 8.97
C ASN A 105 -12.68 -0.07 8.81
N ALA A 106 -12.27 -0.40 7.57
CA ALA A 106 -11.06 -1.16 7.32
C ALA A 106 -9.78 -0.37 7.64
N THR A 107 -8.65 -1.09 7.70
CA THR A 107 -7.29 -0.54 7.75
C THR A 107 -6.61 -0.73 6.39
N ILE A 108 -5.97 0.32 5.90
CA ILE A 108 -5.06 0.26 4.76
C ILE A 108 -3.62 0.04 5.27
N TYR A 109 -2.94 -0.94 4.68
CA TYR A 109 -1.48 -1.07 4.74
C TYR A 109 -0.94 -0.74 3.34
N CYS A 110 -0.26 0.40 3.21
CA CYS A 110 0.36 0.80 1.95
C CYS A 110 1.85 1.02 2.16
N THR A 111 2.67 0.60 1.19
CA THR A 111 4.13 0.80 1.25
C THR A 111 4.55 2.26 1.38
N HIS A 112 3.74 3.21 0.89
CA HIS A 112 4.02 4.64 0.90
C HIS A 112 2.82 5.45 1.43
N SER A 113 3.05 6.67 1.89
CA SER A 113 1.97 7.59 2.25
C SER A 113 1.13 7.98 1.02
N PRO A 114 -0.17 8.25 1.19
CA PRO A 114 -1.05 8.48 0.05
C PRO A 114 -0.84 9.87 -0.54
N CYS A 115 -1.07 10.02 -1.85
CA CYS A 115 -1.28 11.35 -2.43
C CYS A 115 -2.66 11.90 -2.03
N ILE A 116 -2.89 13.19 -2.27
CA ILE A 116 -4.17 13.83 -1.95
C ILE A 116 -5.39 13.18 -2.63
N LEU A 117 -5.23 12.68 -3.87
CA LEU A 117 -6.33 12.03 -4.58
C LEU A 117 -6.74 10.71 -3.92
N CYS A 118 -5.75 9.89 -3.54
CA CYS A 118 -5.98 8.66 -2.80
C CYS A 118 -6.56 8.97 -1.41
N ALA A 119 -6.02 9.96 -0.71
CA ALA A 119 -6.50 10.37 0.60
C ALA A 119 -8.00 10.75 0.60
N LYS A 120 -8.46 11.51 -0.40
CA LYS A 120 -9.88 11.85 -0.57
C LYS A 120 -10.76 10.60 -0.77
N MET A 121 -10.31 9.65 -1.59
CA MET A 121 -11.02 8.39 -1.79
C MET A 121 -11.08 7.54 -0.51
N ILE A 122 -9.98 7.49 0.24
CA ILE A 122 -9.86 6.77 1.51
C ILE A 122 -10.85 7.32 2.55
N VAL A 123 -10.97 8.65 2.65
CA VAL A 123 -11.96 9.33 3.51
C VAL A 123 -13.38 8.94 3.11
N ASN A 124 -13.73 9.07 1.84
CA ASN A 124 -15.08 8.75 1.37
C ASN A 124 -15.42 7.25 1.48
N ALA A 125 -14.42 6.38 1.40
CA ALA A 125 -14.55 4.95 1.64
C ALA A 125 -14.70 4.59 3.14
N LYS A 126 -14.67 5.59 4.03
CA LYS A 126 -14.78 5.43 5.49
C LYS A 126 -13.75 4.48 6.09
N ILE A 127 -12.51 4.56 5.59
CA ILE A 127 -11.37 3.84 6.15
C ILE A 127 -11.01 4.46 7.49
N SER A 128 -10.79 3.63 8.52
CA SER A 128 -10.53 4.09 9.88
C SER A 128 -9.04 4.35 10.15
N ARG A 129 -8.17 3.65 9.42
CA ARG A 129 -6.72 3.63 9.71
C ARG A 129 -5.89 3.44 8.45
N PHE A 130 -4.76 4.16 8.39
CA PHE A 130 -3.76 4.04 7.34
C PHE A 130 -2.38 3.78 7.95
N VAL A 131 -1.71 2.72 7.50
CA VAL A 131 -0.39 2.30 7.99
C VAL A 131 0.60 2.29 6.82
N THR A 132 1.79 2.86 7.01
CA THR A 132 2.87 2.88 6.00
C THR A 132 4.25 2.62 6.59
N CYS A 133 5.16 2.08 5.78
CA CYS A 133 6.60 1.98 6.08
C CYS A 133 7.46 2.98 5.30
N GLY A 134 6.89 3.68 4.32
CA GLY A 134 7.57 4.64 3.45
C GLY A 134 6.85 6.00 3.40
N GLU A 135 7.53 7.01 2.84
CA GLU A 135 6.96 8.32 2.59
C GLU A 135 6.91 8.61 1.09
N TYR A 136 5.83 9.24 0.67
CA TYR A 136 5.71 9.85 -0.65
C TYR A 136 5.92 11.36 -0.55
N ALA A 137 6.28 11.99 -1.68
CA ALA A 137 6.64 13.41 -1.72
C ALA A 137 5.48 14.33 -1.31
N ASP A 138 4.24 13.95 -1.63
CA ASP A 138 3.05 14.71 -1.28
C ASP A 138 2.65 14.50 0.19
N LYS A 139 2.60 15.58 0.96
CA LYS A 139 2.21 15.60 2.38
C LYS A 139 0.87 16.29 2.63
N SER A 140 0.17 16.71 1.57
CA SER A 140 -1.10 17.46 1.66
C SER A 140 -2.28 16.61 2.17
N PHE A 141 -2.13 15.28 2.27
CA PHE A 141 -3.12 14.41 2.91
C PHE A 141 -3.22 14.61 4.44
N LYS A 142 -2.17 15.13 5.09
CA LYS A 142 -2.10 15.20 6.57
C LYS A 142 -3.22 16.05 7.20
N PRO A 143 -3.50 17.28 6.73
CA PRO A 143 -4.62 18.06 7.26
C PRO A 143 -5.96 17.34 7.11
N LEU A 144 -6.20 16.73 5.94
CA LEU A 144 -7.43 15.99 5.66
C LEU A 144 -7.62 14.79 6.60
N PHE A 145 -6.56 14.00 6.83
CA PHE A 145 -6.63 12.87 7.78
C PHE A 145 -6.83 13.34 9.22
N LYS A 146 -6.25 14.48 9.60
CA LYS A 146 -6.46 15.08 10.92
C LYS A 146 -7.91 15.55 11.11
N GLU A 147 -8.48 16.21 10.10
CA GLU A 147 -9.86 16.71 10.11
C GLU A 147 -10.89 15.58 10.19
N THR A 148 -10.66 14.49 9.47
CA THR A 148 -11.60 13.36 9.37
C THR A 148 -11.39 12.27 10.42
N GLY A 149 -10.33 12.37 11.22
CA GLY A 149 -10.03 11.42 12.30
C GLY A 149 -9.40 10.10 11.83
N ILE A 150 -8.94 9.99 10.58
CA ILE A 150 -8.24 8.79 10.10
C ILE A 150 -6.92 8.62 10.85
N LYS A 151 -6.73 7.46 11.49
CA LYS A 151 -5.49 7.16 12.22
C LYS A 151 -4.36 6.86 11.25
N PHE A 152 -3.42 7.80 11.10
CA PHE A 152 -2.21 7.60 10.31
C PHE A 152 -1.06 7.07 11.18
N VAL A 153 -0.45 5.95 10.78
CA VAL A 153 0.67 5.32 11.50
C VAL A 153 1.82 5.05 10.53
N LYS A 154 3.00 5.57 10.85
CA LYS A 154 4.25 5.17 10.19
C LYS A 154 4.96 4.13 11.04
N ILE A 155 5.29 2.99 10.47
CA ILE A 155 6.08 1.93 11.09
C ILE A 155 7.46 1.82 10.44
N LYS A 156 8.39 1.11 11.09
CA LYS A 156 9.67 0.76 10.48
C LYS A 156 9.45 -0.27 9.36
N MET A 157 10.21 -0.15 8.28
CA MET A 157 10.24 -1.15 7.21
C MET A 157 10.54 -2.55 7.79
N PRO A 158 9.65 -3.54 7.61
CA PRO A 158 9.87 -4.89 8.10
C PRO A 158 10.94 -5.61 7.26
N LYS A 159 11.57 -6.64 7.84
CA LYS A 159 12.49 -7.51 7.09
C LYS A 159 11.68 -8.41 6.16
N LEU A 160 12.07 -8.55 4.90
CA LEU A 160 11.35 -9.40 3.93
C LEU A 160 11.62 -10.90 4.10
N SER A 161 12.58 -11.30 4.93
CA SER A 161 12.83 -12.71 5.19
C SER A 161 11.68 -13.39 5.95
N ILE A 162 11.45 -14.67 5.64
CA ILE A 162 10.48 -15.53 6.32
C ILE A 162 11.19 -16.25 7.47
N THR A 163 11.25 -15.57 8.62
CA THR A 163 12.02 -16.02 9.79
C THR A 163 11.50 -17.29 10.48
N THR A 164 10.37 -17.85 10.03
CA THR A 164 9.77 -19.06 10.60
C THR A 164 10.01 -20.30 9.75
N LEU A 165 10.57 -20.15 8.55
CA LEU A 165 10.89 -21.25 7.64
C LEU A 165 12.40 -21.48 7.50
N GLU A 166 13.21 -20.73 8.26
CA GLU A 166 14.67 -20.87 8.37
C GLU A 166 15.04 -21.88 9.45
#